data_AF-A0A345UKL7-F1
#
_entry.id   AF-A0A345UKL7-F1
#
_cell.length_a   1.000
_cell.length_b   1.000
_cell.length_c   1.000
_cell.angle_alpha   90.00
_cell.angle_beta   90.00
_cell.angle_gamma   90.00
#
_symmetry.space_group_name_H-M   'P 1'
#
loop_
_entity.id
_entity.type
_entity.pdbx_description
1 polymer ?
#
loop_
_entity_poly.entity_id
_entity_poly.type
_entity_poly.pdbx_seq_one_letter_code
_entity_poly.pdbx_strand_id
1 'polypeptide(L)'
;MKMDALKKWKYFAIIAVTLVGLGVNLVAEATIIKSNSPDYFDLKHMALWFWIGLAGLASINAGISFMAESVKHRIYAEQNMKDPNA
;
A
#
# COMPACT_ATOMS: atom_id res chain seq x y z
N MET A 1 -9.73 7.56 -23.18
CA MET A 1 -10.70 8.24 -22.29
C MET A 1 -9.93 8.87 -21.14
N LYS A 2 -9.81 10.21 -21.06
CA LYS A 2 -9.17 10.89 -19.92
C LYS A 2 -10.07 10.73 -18.68
N MET A 3 -9.57 10.09 -17.63
CA MET A 3 -10.30 10.01 -16.36
C MET A 3 -10.26 11.37 -15.64
N ASP A 4 -11.42 11.79 -15.15
CA ASP A 4 -11.58 12.96 -14.29
C ASP A 4 -10.72 12.83 -13.01
N ALA A 5 -10.16 13.94 -12.55
CA ALA A 5 -9.31 14.03 -11.36
C ALA A 5 -10.01 13.48 -10.11
N LEU A 6 -11.32 13.72 -9.95
CA LEU A 6 -12.10 13.13 -8.85
C LEU A 6 -12.18 11.60 -8.94
N LYS A 7 -12.33 11.08 -10.16
CA LYS A 7 -12.39 9.63 -10.39
C LYS A 7 -11.03 9.01 -10.07
N LYS A 8 -9.93 9.62 -10.51
CA LYS A 8 -8.56 9.19 -10.19
C LYS A 8 -8.28 9.22 -8.68
N TRP A 9 -8.68 10.28 -7.98
CA TRP A 9 -8.56 10.38 -6.52
C TRP A 9 -9.19 9.18 -5.82
N LYS A 10 -10.45 8.85 -6.15
CA LYS A 10 -11.15 7.71 -5.54
C LYS A 10 -10.44 6.39 -5.78
N TYR A 11 -10.02 6.12 -7.00
CA TYR A 11 -9.31 4.87 -7.31
C TYR A 11 -7.99 4.76 -6.56
N PHE A 12 -7.17 5.81 -6.58
CA PHE A 12 -5.89 5.78 -5.87
C PHE A 12 -6.06 5.71 -4.35
N ALA A 13 -7.08 6.35 -3.79
CA ALA A 13 -7.39 6.24 -2.36
C ALA A 13 -7.79 4.80 -1.96
N ILE A 14 -8.65 4.14 -2.77
CA ILE A 14 -9.05 2.75 -2.52
C ILE A 14 -7.84 1.81 -2.61
N ILE A 15 -7.02 1.96 -3.66
CA ILE A 15 -5.80 1.15 -3.84
C ILE A 15 -4.84 1.37 -2.66
N ALA A 16 -4.64 2.62 -2.25
CA ALA A 16 -3.78 2.98 -1.14
C ALA A 16 -4.18 2.28 0.16
N VAL A 17 -5.45 2.43 0.57
CA VAL A 17 -5.98 1.81 1.80
C VAL A 17 -5.90 0.29 1.72
N THR A 18 -6.23 -0.29 0.58
CA THR A 18 -6.17 -1.75 0.37
C THR A 18 -4.74 -2.27 0.50
N LEU A 19 -3.76 -1.62 -0.13
CA LEU A 19 -2.36 -2.02 -0.06
C LEU A 19 -1.77 -1.85 1.34
N VAL A 20 -2.11 -0.76 2.04
CA VAL A 20 -1.68 -0.60 3.44
C VAL A 20 -2.28 -1.69 4.33
N GLY A 21 -3.58 -1.96 4.22
CA GLY A 21 -4.23 -3.02 5.00
C GLY A 21 -3.66 -4.41 4.70
N LEU A 22 -3.47 -4.74 3.42
CA LEU A 22 -2.80 -5.97 2.98
C LEU A 22 -1.39 -6.07 3.56
N GLY A 23 -0.60 -5.00 3.42
CA GLY A 23 0.77 -4.98 3.89
C GLY A 23 0.91 -5.15 5.40
N VAL A 24 0.04 -4.52 6.18
CA VAL A 24 -0.03 -4.72 7.65
C VAL A 24 -0.33 -6.18 7.99
N ASN A 25 -1.30 -6.80 7.31
CA ASN A 25 -1.64 -8.21 7.53
C ASN A 25 -0.48 -9.16 7.16
N LEU A 26 0.22 -8.90 6.05
CA LEU A 26 1.40 -9.70 5.66
C LEU A 26 2.55 -9.56 6.66
N VAL A 27 2.81 -8.35 7.17
CA VAL A 27 3.83 -8.13 8.21
C VAL A 27 3.46 -8.85 9.51
N ALA A 28 2.18 -8.81 9.90
CA ALA A 28 1.69 -9.54 11.06
C ALA A 28 1.87 -11.05 10.89
N GLU A 29 1.47 -11.61 9.75
CA GLU A 29 1.63 -13.02 9.42
C GLU A 29 3.10 -13.44 9.43
N ALA A 30 3.98 -12.65 8.81
CA ALA A 30 5.43 -12.89 8.84
C ALA A 30 5.98 -12.90 10.27
N THR A 31 5.48 -12.01 11.14
CA THR A 31 5.90 -11.95 12.55
C THR A 31 5.46 -13.19 13.30
N ILE A 32 4.23 -13.67 13.07
CA ILE A 32 3.71 -14.90 13.67
C ILE A 32 4.52 -16.12 13.20
N ILE A 33 4.77 -16.25 11.89
CA ILE A 33 5.60 -17.33 11.35
C ILE A 33 6.98 -17.30 11.99
N LYS A 34 7.63 -16.11 12.03
CA LYS A 34 8.93 -15.93 12.67
C LYS A 34 8.93 -16.34 14.15
N SER A 35 7.87 -16.03 14.89
CA SER A 35 7.77 -16.40 16.31
C SER A 35 7.63 -17.90 16.56
N ASN A 36 7.09 -18.64 15.58
CA ASN A 36 6.96 -20.10 15.62
C ASN A 36 8.21 -20.81 15.05
N SER A 37 9.38 -20.19 15.16
CA SER A 37 10.64 -20.76 14.65
C SER A 37 11.02 -22.03 15.44
N PRO A 38 11.44 -23.10 14.76
CA PRO A 38 12.00 -24.28 15.42
C PRO A 38 13.32 -23.95 16.14
N ASP A 39 13.66 -24.72 17.19
CA ASP A 39 14.89 -24.54 17.98
C ASP A 39 16.19 -24.80 17.19
N TYR A 40 16.07 -25.40 16.01
CA TYR A 40 17.17 -25.67 15.10
C TYR A 40 17.13 -24.77 13.87
N PHE A 41 18.29 -24.60 13.24
CA PHE A 41 18.41 -23.79 12.03
C PHE A 41 17.63 -24.40 10.86
N ASP A 42 16.53 -23.75 10.46
CA ASP A 42 15.76 -24.10 9.26
C ASP A 42 15.71 -22.94 8.27
N LEU A 43 16.49 -23.07 7.18
CA LEU A 43 16.54 -22.06 6.12
C LEU A 43 15.20 -21.85 5.41
N LYS A 44 14.38 -22.90 5.28
CA LYS A 44 13.08 -22.79 4.59
C LYS A 44 12.10 -21.98 5.43
N HIS A 45 12.05 -22.24 6.73
CA HIS A 45 11.25 -21.47 7.66
C HIS A 45 11.67 -19.99 7.66
N MET A 46 12.98 -19.72 7.69
CA MET A 46 13.49 -18.35 7.65
C MET A 46 13.17 -17.61 6.36
N ALA A 47 13.34 -18.28 5.21
CA ALA A 47 13.00 -17.71 3.92
C ALA A 47 11.50 -17.36 3.84
N LEU A 48 10.62 -18.20 4.41
CA LEU A 48 9.19 -17.99 4.37
C LEU A 48 8.77 -16.67 5.04
N TRP A 49 9.12 -16.47 6.32
CA TRP A 49 8.73 -15.23 7.01
C TRP A 49 9.46 -14.00 6.44
N PHE A 50 10.69 -14.17 5.96
CA PHE A 50 11.44 -13.06 5.34
C PHE A 50 10.72 -12.53 4.10
N TRP A 51 10.36 -13.40 3.15
CA TRP A 51 9.72 -12.96 1.90
C TRP A 51 8.29 -12.45 2.10
N ILE A 52 7.52 -13.06 3.01
CA ILE A 52 6.18 -12.55 3.36
C ILE A 52 6.30 -11.17 4.00
N GLY A 53 7.25 -10.99 4.94
CA GLY A 53 7.47 -9.71 5.59
C GLY A 53 7.95 -8.63 4.62
N LEU A 54 8.87 -8.99 3.70
CA LEU A 54 9.34 -8.09 2.66
C LEU A 54 8.22 -7.68 1.70
N ALA A 55 7.38 -8.63 1.27
CA ALA A 55 6.21 -8.35 0.45
C ALA A 55 5.22 -7.42 1.18
N GLY A 56 5.02 -7.63 2.50
CA GLY A 56 4.22 -6.76 3.35
C GLY A 56 4.75 -5.33 3.40
N LEU A 57 6.04 -5.15 3.67
CA LEU A 57 6.70 -3.84 3.69
C LEU A 57 6.64 -3.14 2.33
N ALA A 58 6.87 -3.88 1.24
CA ALA A 58 6.75 -3.36 -0.12
C ALA A 58 5.31 -2.90 -0.42
N SER A 59 4.31 -3.67 0.02
CA SER A 59 2.89 -3.33 -0.12
C SER A 59 2.52 -2.06 0.65
N ILE A 60 2.99 -1.91 1.90
CA ILE A 60 2.80 -0.68 2.69
C ILE A 60 3.40 0.53 1.97
N ASN A 61 4.64 0.42 1.50
CA ASN A 61 5.31 1.52 0.81
C ASN A 61 4.60 1.91 -0.49
N ALA A 62 4.14 0.92 -1.26
CA ALA A 62 3.31 1.16 -2.44
C ALA A 62 1.99 1.85 -2.07
N GLY A 63 1.31 1.39 -1.01
CA GLY A 63 0.08 2.00 -0.51
C GLY A 63 0.25 3.47 -0.12
N ILE A 64 1.32 3.81 0.60
CA ILE A 64 1.66 5.20 0.95
C ILE A 64 1.90 6.04 -0.31
N SER A 65 2.61 5.49 -1.29
CA SER A 65 2.86 6.17 -2.57
C SER A 65 1.56 6.47 -3.33
N PHE A 66 0.62 5.51 -3.39
CA PHE A 66 -0.70 5.72 -3.98
C PHE A 66 -1.55 6.72 -3.18
N MET A 67 -1.39 6.76 -1.85
CA MET A 67 -2.09 7.74 -1.02
C MET A 67 -1.64 9.16 -1.39
N ALA A 68 -0.34 9.38 -1.53
CA ALA A 68 0.22 10.67 -1.93
C ALA A 68 -0.33 11.11 -3.31
N GLU A 69 -0.42 10.20 -4.27
CA GLU A 69 -0.98 10.49 -5.60
C GLU A 69 -2.48 10.80 -5.55
N SER A 70 -3.23 10.09 -4.69
CA SER A 70 -4.63 10.41 -4.40
C SER A 70 -4.79 11.85 -3.90
N VAL A 71 -3.99 12.26 -2.92
CA VAL A 71 -4.05 13.63 -2.35
C VAL A 71 -3.76 14.68 -3.41
N LYS A 72 -2.76 14.47 -4.28
CA LYS A 72 -2.48 15.39 -5.40
C LYS A 72 -3.70 15.53 -6.32
N HIS A 73 -4.31 14.42 -6.72
CA HIS A 73 -5.50 14.45 -7.58
C HIS A 73 -6.71 15.12 -6.92
N ARG A 74 -6.85 15.01 -5.60
CA ARG A 74 -7.88 15.72 -4.85
C ARG A 74 -7.67 17.23 -4.92
N ILE A 75 -6.45 17.69 -4.68
CA ILE A 75 -6.10 19.11 -4.73
C ILE A 75 -6.30 19.67 -6.15
N TYR A 76 -5.86 18.95 -7.18
CA TYR A 76 -6.07 19.38 -8.57
C TYR A 76 -7.56 19.48 -8.93
N ALA A 77 -8.39 18.54 -8.46
CA ALA A 77 -9.83 18.62 -8.66
C ALA A 77 -10.42 19.87 -8.01
N GLU A 78 -9.99 20.21 -6.79
CA GLU A 78 -10.45 21.40 -6.07
C GLU A 78 -9.97 22.71 -6.73
N GLN A 79 -8.74 22.74 -7.25
CA GLN A 79 -8.22 23.89 -7.99
C GLN A 79 -9.00 24.16 -9.27
N ASN A 80 -9.25 23.12 -10.08
CA ASN A 80 -10.03 23.24 -11.32
C ASN A 80 -11.49 23.65 -11.08
N MET A 81 -12.05 23.35 -9.90
CA MET A 81 -13.38 23.84 -9.50
C MET A 81 -13.36 25.31 -9.08
N LYS A 82 -12.25 25.78 -8.52
CA LYS A 82 -12.11 27.15 -8.00
C LYS A 82 -11.76 28.15 -9.11
N ASP A 83 -11.04 27.71 -10.14
CA ASP A 83 -10.73 28.51 -11.32
C ASP A 83 -10.94 27.71 -12.62
N PRO A 84 -12.14 27.75 -13.22
CA PRO A 84 -12.45 26.97 -14.41
C PRO A 84 -11.80 27.50 -15.71
N ASN A 85 -11.08 28.64 -15.65
CA ASN A 85 -10.50 29.30 -16.84
C ASN A 85 -8.99 29.59 -16.71
N ALA A 86 -8.31 29.09 -15.68
CA ALA A 86 -6.85 29.19 -15.51
C ALA A 86 -6.06 28.14 -16.31
#